data_AF-A0A1I6Y6S6-F1
#
_entry.id   AF-A0A1I6Y6S6-F1
#
_cell.length_a   1.000
_cell.length_b   1.000
_cell.length_c   1.000
_cell.angle_alpha   90.00
_cell.angle_beta   90.00
_cell.angle_gamma   90.00
#
_symmetry.space_group_name_H-M   'P 1'
#
loop_
_entity.id
_entity.type
_entity.pdbx_description
1 polymer ?
#
loop_
_entity_poly.entity_id
_entity_poly.type
_entity_poly.pdbx_seq_one_letter_code
_entity_poly.pdbx_strand_id
1 'polypeptide(L)'
;MKDKTKWKETLRVLKFVGFSISAGVIEILSFTLLDQFTGWRYWPKYLIALVLSVLWNFTLNRKFTFQSANNVPKAMLLVALFYLVFTPTTTVLGDFLAERVGWNEYLVTGLNMALNLSTEYLYDRFVVFRGTIDTNDRAKKQTV
;
A
#
# COMPACT_ATOMS: atom_id res chain seq x y z
N MET A 1 2.40 2.19 -31.47
CA MET A 1 3.19 1.56 -30.38
C MET A 1 3.14 2.31 -29.04
N LYS A 2 3.10 3.66 -29.02
CA LYS A 2 3.03 4.49 -27.78
C LYS A 2 1.81 4.24 -26.87
N ASP A 3 0.66 3.82 -27.43
CA ASP A 3 -0.56 3.61 -26.63
C ASP A 3 -0.62 2.28 -25.87
N LYS A 4 0.04 1.23 -26.38
CA LYS A 4 0.05 -0.07 -25.70
C LYS A 4 0.83 -0.03 -24.37
N THR A 5 1.88 0.79 -24.29
CA THR A 5 2.65 0.98 -23.05
C THR A 5 1.88 1.83 -22.03
N LYS A 6 1.20 2.91 -22.47
CA LYS A 6 0.34 3.71 -21.59
C LYS A 6 -0.80 2.88 -21.00
N TRP A 7 -1.49 2.09 -21.83
CA TRP A 7 -2.58 1.22 -21.37
C TRP A 7 -2.14 0.18 -20.35
N LYS A 8 -0.94 -0.40 -20.53
CA LYS A 8 -0.35 -1.33 -19.55
C LYS A 8 -0.07 -0.66 -18.21
N GLU A 9 0.47 0.56 -18.21
CA GLU A 9 0.71 1.30 -16.96
C GLU A 9 -0.59 1.73 -16.29
N THR A 10 -1.60 2.18 -17.06
CA THR A 10 -2.92 2.50 -16.52
C THR A 10 -3.59 1.28 -15.90
N LEU A 11 -3.51 0.11 -16.54
CA LEU A 11 -3.99 -1.15 -15.97
C LEU A 11 -3.22 -1.56 -14.72
N ARG A 12 -1.92 -1.26 -14.64
CA ARG A 12 -1.09 -1.52 -13.45
C ARG A 12 -1.52 -0.64 -12.28
N VAL A 13 -1.75 0.65 -12.52
CA VAL A 13 -2.31 1.57 -11.51
C VAL A 13 -3.70 1.09 -11.07
N LEU A 14 -4.57 0.75 -12.01
CA LEU A 14 -5.93 0.32 -11.69
C LEU A 14 -5.95 -0.97 -10.84
N LYS A 15 -5.09 -1.95 -11.19
CA LYS A 15 -4.89 -3.16 -10.38
C LYS A 15 -4.35 -2.82 -8.99
N PHE A 16 -3.35 -1.93 -8.91
CA PHE A 16 -2.80 -1.48 -7.64
C PHE A 16 -3.88 -0.89 -6.75
N VAL A 17 -4.67 0.06 -7.27
CA VAL A 17 -5.77 0.69 -6.53
C VAL A 17 -6.79 -0.35 -6.06
N GLY A 18 -7.17 -1.30 -6.92
CA GLY A 18 -8.07 -2.39 -6.54
C GLY A 18 -7.52 -3.27 -5.42
N PHE A 19 -6.22 -3.60 -5.46
CA PHE A 19 -5.56 -4.36 -4.41
C PHE A 19 -5.39 -3.56 -3.12
N SER A 20 -5.10 -2.26 -3.20
CA SER A 20 -5.04 -1.37 -2.03
C SER A 20 -6.41 -1.25 -1.34
N ILE A 21 -7.50 -1.20 -2.11
CA ILE A 21 -8.87 -1.27 -1.54
C ILE A 21 -9.06 -2.60 -0.81
N SER A 22 -8.64 -3.72 -1.41
CA SER A 22 -8.72 -5.04 -0.75
C SER A 22 -7.90 -5.10 0.54
N ALA A 23 -6.76 -4.43 0.58
CA ALA A 23 -5.91 -4.35 1.75
C ALA A 23 -6.57 -3.54 2.87
N GLY A 24 -7.18 -2.39 2.54
CA GLY A 24 -8.00 -1.65 3.50
C GLY A 24 -9.15 -2.48 4.09
N VAL A 25 -9.80 -3.32 3.28
CA VAL A 25 -10.81 -4.26 3.80
C VAL A 25 -10.21 -5.29 4.75
N ILE A 26 -9.06 -5.88 4.42
CA ILE A 26 -8.32 -6.80 5.29
C ILE A 26 -7.92 -6.11 6.61
N GLU A 27 -7.50 -4.85 6.55
CA GLU A 27 -7.17 -4.05 7.73
C GLU A 27 -8.36 -3.92 8.67
N ILE A 28 -9.51 -3.47 8.13
CA ILE A 28 -10.74 -3.28 8.90
C ILE A 28 -11.21 -4.60 9.50
N LEU A 29 -11.22 -5.68 8.71
CA LEU A 29 -11.62 -7.01 9.19
C LEU A 29 -10.69 -7.53 10.27
N SER A 30 -9.38 -7.40 10.09
CA SER A 30 -8.37 -7.83 11.06
C SER A 30 -8.47 -7.03 12.35
N PHE A 31 -8.64 -5.70 12.24
CA PHE A 31 -8.84 -4.83 13.38
C PHE A 31 -10.13 -5.20 14.13
N THR A 32 -11.25 -5.39 13.42
CA THR A 32 -12.53 -5.75 14.02
C THR A 32 -12.45 -7.11 14.73
N LEU A 33 -11.81 -8.10 14.11
CA LEU A 33 -11.58 -9.40 14.73
C LEU A 33 -10.73 -9.28 15.99
N LEU A 34 -9.62 -8.54 15.94
CA LEU A 34 -8.77 -8.32 17.11
C LEU A 34 -9.49 -7.53 18.19
N ASP A 35 -10.32 -6.55 17.82
CA ASP A 35 -11.09 -5.75 18.77
C ASP A 35 -12.14 -6.58 19.51
N GLN A 36 -12.84 -7.46 18.79
CA GLN A 36 -13.86 -8.33 19.37
C GLN A 36 -13.28 -9.51 20.16
N PHE A 37 -12.14 -10.07 19.74
CA PHE A 37 -11.54 -11.23 20.40
C PHE A 37 -10.44 -10.88 21.42
N THR A 38 -9.93 -9.64 21.43
CA THR A 38 -8.88 -9.22 22.37
C THR A 38 -9.22 -7.89 23.05
N GLY A 39 -9.20 -7.88 24.39
CA GLY A 39 -9.29 -6.66 25.21
C GLY A 39 -8.02 -5.79 25.18
N TRP A 40 -7.23 -5.88 24.11
CA TRP A 40 -5.96 -5.16 23.98
C TRP A 40 -6.18 -3.67 23.76
N ARG A 41 -5.17 -2.86 24.10
CA ARG A 41 -5.14 -1.44 23.74
C ARG A 41 -5.27 -1.26 22.23
N TYR A 42 -5.81 -0.11 21.80
CA TYR A 42 -6.03 0.22 20.39
C TYR A 42 -4.77 0.06 19.53
N TRP A 43 -3.64 0.58 20.02
CA TRP A 43 -2.39 0.67 19.26
C TRP A 43 -1.83 -0.69 18.77
N PRO A 44 -1.68 -1.74 19.59
CA PRO A 44 -1.22 -3.04 19.12
C PRO A 44 -2.19 -3.71 18.14
N LYS A 45 -3.51 -3.54 18.32
CA LYS A 45 -4.52 -4.08 17.37
C LYS A 45 -4.41 -3.40 16.02
N TYR A 46 -4.30 -2.08 16.02
CA TYR A 46 -4.10 -1.28 14.82
C TYR A 46 -2.80 -1.66 14.10
N LEU A 47 -1.69 -1.79 14.82
CA LEU A 47 -0.40 -2.15 14.24
C LEU A 47 -0.44 -3.52 13.55
N ILE A 48 -1.05 -4.54 14.18
CA ILE A 48 -1.16 -5.88 13.62
C ILE A 48 -2.06 -5.87 12.38
N ALA A 49 -3.20 -5.18 12.45
CA ALA A 49 -4.11 -5.04 11.31
C ALA A 49 -3.42 -4.34 10.13
N LEU A 50 -2.67 -3.27 10.39
CA LEU A 50 -1.90 -2.54 9.38
C LEU A 50 -0.81 -3.43 8.77
N VAL A 51 -0.06 -4.17 9.57
CA VAL A 51 0.96 -5.11 9.05
C VAL A 51 0.33 -6.19 8.17
N LEU A 52 -0.82 -6.76 8.56
CA LEU A 52 -1.54 -7.75 7.75
C LEU A 52 -2.04 -7.16 6.43
N SER A 53 -2.61 -5.96 6.48
CA SER A 53 -3.05 -5.18 5.32
C SER A 53 -1.90 -4.94 4.34
N VAL A 54 -0.76 -4.46 4.84
CA VAL A 54 0.46 -4.19 4.05
C VAL A 54 1.03 -5.48 3.45
N LEU A 55 1.09 -6.57 4.20
CA LEU A 55 1.55 -7.86 3.70
C LEU A 55 0.63 -8.40 2.59
N TRP A 56 -0.68 -8.24 2.75
CA TRP A 56 -1.66 -8.63 1.74
C TRP A 56 -1.53 -7.79 0.47
N ASN A 57 -1.47 -6.47 0.63
CA ASN A 57 -1.24 -5.48 -0.42
C ASN A 57 0.03 -5.83 -1.21
N PHE A 58 1.15 -5.97 -0.52
CA PHE A 58 2.45 -6.30 -1.09
C PHE A 58 2.43 -7.65 -1.83
N THR A 59 1.81 -8.68 -1.26
CA THR A 59 1.76 -10.01 -1.87
C THR A 59 1.01 -9.99 -3.20
N LEU A 60 -0.15 -9.34 -3.24
CA LEU A 60 -0.94 -9.21 -4.46
C LEU A 60 -0.25 -8.30 -5.47
N ASN A 61 0.27 -7.14 -5.05
CA ASN A 61 0.95 -6.22 -5.95
C ASN A 61 2.23 -6.81 -6.52
N ARG A 62 3.02 -7.54 -5.74
CA ARG A 62 4.17 -8.29 -6.25
C ARG A 62 3.78 -9.34 -7.29
N LYS A 63 2.71 -10.11 -7.03
CA LYS A 63 2.33 -11.27 -7.85
C LYS A 63 1.54 -10.90 -9.11
N PHE A 64 0.72 -9.85 -9.06
CA PHE A 64 -0.24 -9.50 -10.12
C PHE A 64 0.03 -8.14 -10.77
N THR A 65 0.58 -7.17 -10.03
CA THR A 65 0.78 -5.78 -10.51
C THR A 65 2.18 -5.57 -11.08
N PHE A 66 3.22 -5.90 -10.31
CA PHE A 66 4.62 -5.72 -10.68
C PHE A 66 5.29 -6.98 -11.21
N GLN A 67 4.67 -8.15 -10.99
CA GLN A 67 5.17 -9.47 -11.41
C GLN A 67 6.68 -9.59 -11.18
N SER A 68 7.13 -9.26 -9.97
CA SER A 68 8.55 -9.14 -9.67
C SER A 68 9.11 -10.41 -9.05
N ALA A 69 10.22 -10.91 -9.60
CA ALA A 69 10.98 -12.04 -9.05
C ALA A 69 11.99 -11.63 -7.95
N ASN A 70 11.94 -10.37 -7.51
CA ASN A 70 12.89 -9.83 -6.54
C ASN A 70 12.80 -10.52 -5.16
N ASN A 71 13.87 -10.38 -4.39
CA ASN A 71 14.01 -10.86 -3.02
C ASN A 71 12.91 -10.30 -2.12
N VAL A 72 11.97 -11.18 -1.73
CA VAL A 72 10.84 -10.85 -0.85
C VAL A 72 11.28 -10.15 0.44
N PRO A 73 12.31 -10.61 1.17
CA PRO A 73 12.66 -10.00 2.45
C PRO A 73 13.14 -8.55 2.32
N LYS A 74 13.92 -8.24 1.27
CA LYS A 74 14.42 -6.88 1.02
C LYS A 74 13.28 -5.93 0.70
N ALA A 75 12.35 -6.39 -0.14
CA ALA A 75 11.20 -5.59 -0.53
C ALA A 75 10.27 -5.31 0.65
N MET A 76 10.00 -6.32 1.50
CA MET A 76 9.22 -6.12 2.73
C MET A 76 9.91 -5.16 3.71
N LEU A 77 11.25 -5.22 3.84
CA LEU A 77 11.99 -4.30 4.71
C LEU A 77 11.86 -2.85 4.22
N LEU A 78 11.91 -2.61 2.91
CA LEU A 78 11.72 -1.28 2.34
C LEU A 78 10.32 -0.74 2.59
N VAL A 79 9.29 -1.58 2.47
CA VAL A 79 7.90 -1.22 2.78
C VAL A 79 7.74 -0.95 4.28
N ALA A 80 8.36 -1.76 5.14
CA ALA A 80 8.33 -1.51 6.58
C ALA A 80 8.99 -0.17 6.96
N LEU A 81 10.13 0.16 6.35
CA LEU A 81 10.79 1.46 6.53
C LEU A 81 9.92 2.62 6.03
N PHE A 82 9.21 2.42 4.92
CA PHE A 82 8.25 3.40 4.42
C PHE A 82 7.15 3.67 5.46
N TYR A 83 6.47 2.65 5.97
CA TYR A 83 5.42 2.82 6.97
C TYR A 83 5.95 3.38 8.30
N LEU A 84 7.18 3.03 8.70
CA LEU A 84 7.81 3.55 9.91
C LEU A 84 7.98 5.07 9.87
N VAL A 85 8.28 5.63 8.70
CA VAL A 85 8.40 7.09 8.51
C VAL A 85 7.05 7.72 8.18
N PHE A 86 6.26 7.06 7.34
CA PHE A 86 4.99 7.58 6.83
C PHE A 86 3.95 7.74 7.94
N THR A 87 3.79 6.74 8.82
CA THR A 87 2.78 6.77 9.90
C THR A 87 2.94 7.95 10.86
N PRO A 88 4.12 8.22 11.46
CA PRO A 88 4.28 9.39 12.31
C PRO A 88 4.17 10.70 11.52
N THR A 89 4.66 10.73 10.28
CA THR A 89 4.56 11.91 9.42
C THR A 89 3.10 12.27 9.15
N THR A 90 2.26 11.32 8.73
CA THR A 90 0.84 11.58 8.45
C THR A 90 0.01 11.81 9.69
N THR A 91 0.39 11.24 10.83
CA THR A 91 -0.26 11.53 12.11
C THR A 91 -0.03 12.99 12.49
N VAL A 92 1.21 13.48 12.43
CA VAL A 92 1.53 14.89 12.74
C VAL A 92 0.93 15.84 11.70
N LEU A 93 1.00 15.49 10.42
CA LEU A 93 0.43 16.33 9.35
C LEU A 93 -1.10 16.39 9.43
N GLY A 94 -1.74 15.25 9.72
CA GLY A 94 -3.19 15.13 9.85
C GLY A 94 -3.71 15.95 11.02
N ASP A 95 -3.04 15.85 12.17
CA ASP A 95 -3.34 16.64 13.37
C ASP A 95 -3.18 18.14 13.10
N PHE A 96 -2.10 18.55 12.43
CA PHE A 96 -1.90 19.94 12.04
C PHE A 96 -2.99 20.45 11.08
N LEU A 97 -3.39 19.67 10.07
CA LEU A 97 -4.44 20.07 9.12
C LEU A 97 -5.83 20.13 9.78
N ALA A 98 -6.16 19.17 10.64
CA ALA A 98 -7.46 19.11 11.30
C ALA A 98 -7.58 20.20 12.38
N GLU A 99 -6.59 20.32 13.27
CA GLU A 99 -6.68 21.22 14.43
C GLU A 99 -6.30 22.67 14.10
N ARG A 100 -5.29 22.91 13.25
CA ARG A 100 -4.77 24.27 13.01
C ARG A 100 -5.41 24.97 11.82
N VAL A 101 -5.80 24.21 10.80
CA VAL A 101 -6.39 24.75 9.56
C VAL A 101 -7.92 24.67 9.57
N GLY A 102 -8.52 23.92 10.51
CA GLY A 102 -9.97 23.80 10.68
C GLY A 102 -10.65 23.08 9.51
N TRP A 103 -9.90 22.23 8.80
CA TRP A 103 -10.44 21.44 7.71
C TRP A 103 -11.34 20.31 8.24
N ASN A 104 -12.32 19.92 7.42
CA ASN A 104 -13.21 18.81 7.74
C ASN A 104 -12.39 17.51 7.88
N GLU A 105 -12.49 16.85 9.03
CA GLU A 105 -11.73 15.65 9.38
C GLU A 105 -11.88 14.52 8.35
N TYR A 106 -13.07 14.38 7.74
CA TYR A 106 -13.31 13.39 6.70
C TYR A 106 -12.54 13.70 5.40
N LEU A 107 -12.42 14.98 5.04
CA LEU A 107 -11.62 15.40 3.89
C LEU A 107 -10.12 15.22 4.15
N VAL A 108 -9.63 15.58 5.34
CA VAL A 108 -8.21 15.38 5.72
C VAL A 108 -7.87 13.89 5.71
N THR A 109 -8.74 13.05 6.26
CA THR A 109 -8.57 11.59 6.28
C THR A 109 -8.56 11.01 4.87
N GLY A 110 -9.52 11.40 4.02
CA GLY A 110 -9.57 10.96 2.63
C GLY A 110 -8.34 11.39 1.83
N LEU A 111 -7.84 12.61 2.03
CA LEU A 111 -6.62 13.10 1.39
C LEU A 111 -5.39 12.31 1.87
N ASN A 112 -5.30 12.03 3.17
CA ASN A 112 -4.23 11.19 3.74
C ASN A 112 -4.24 9.77 3.16
N MET A 113 -5.42 9.16 2.99
CA MET A 113 -5.52 7.85 2.34
C MET A 113 -5.09 7.91 0.87
N ALA A 114 -5.51 8.94 0.13
CA ALA A 114 -5.13 9.12 -1.27
C ALA A 114 -3.62 9.38 -1.43
N LEU A 115 -3.02 10.19 -0.56
CA LEU A 115 -1.59 10.45 -0.51
C LEU A 115 -0.81 9.20 -0.10
N ASN A 116 -1.31 8.43 0.87
CA ASN A 116 -0.71 7.16 1.26
C ASN A 116 -0.65 6.20 0.07
N LEU A 117 -1.79 5.96 -0.58
CA LEU A 117 -1.88 5.06 -1.71
C LEU A 117 -1.02 5.54 -2.90
N SER A 118 -1.01 6.84 -3.18
CA SER A 118 -0.18 7.42 -4.26
C SER A 118 1.32 7.31 -3.96
N THR A 119 1.73 7.60 -2.73
CA THR A 119 3.13 7.57 -2.32
C THR A 119 3.62 6.13 -2.19
N GLU A 120 2.80 5.24 -1.65
CA GLU A 120 3.05 3.79 -1.60
C GLU A 120 3.22 3.25 -3.03
N TYR A 121 2.34 3.62 -3.97
CA TYR A 121 2.50 3.22 -5.37
C TYR A 121 3.82 3.70 -5.98
N LEU A 122 4.17 4.97 -5.78
CA LEU A 122 5.41 5.53 -6.29
C LEU A 122 6.63 4.87 -5.64
N TYR A 123 6.60 4.65 -4.33
CA TYR A 123 7.68 4.01 -3.60
C TYR A 123 7.85 2.55 -4.03
N ASP A 124 6.75 1.81 -4.18
CA ASP A 124 6.77 0.44 -4.68
C ASP A 124 7.34 0.38 -6.10
N ARG A 125 6.88 1.28 -6.97
CA ARG A 125 7.31 1.37 -8.37
C ARG A 125 8.80 1.74 -8.51
N PHE A 126 9.23 2.78 -7.81
CA PHE A 126 10.53 3.43 -8.02
C PHE A 126 11.61 3.01 -7.04
N VAL A 127 11.27 2.40 -5.91
CA VAL A 127 12.22 1.97 -4.87
C VAL A 127 12.16 0.47 -4.67
N VAL A 128 10.99 -0.09 -4.38
CA VAL A 128 10.87 -1.51 -3.98
C VAL A 128 11.08 -2.47 -5.16
N PHE A 129 10.45 -2.19 -6.30
CA PHE A 129 10.53 -3.00 -7.51
C PHE A 129 11.39 -2.37 -8.61
N ARG A 130 12.20 -1.37 -8.25
CA ARG A 130 13.06 -0.65 -9.21
C ARG A 130 13.96 -1.64 -9.97
N GLY A 131 13.76 -1.74 -11.28
CA GLY A 131 14.57 -2.62 -12.15
C GLY A 131 14.19 -4.10 -12.14
N THR A 132 13.18 -4.51 -11.36
CA THR A 132 12.71 -5.90 -11.30
C THR A 132 11.25 -6.06 -11.72
N ILE A 133 10.73 -5.06 -12.42
CA ILE A 133 9.37 -5.04 -12.97
C ILE A 133 9.33 -5.96 -14.19
N ASP A 134 8.31 -6.80 -14.28
CA ASP A 134 8.10 -7.74 -15.39
C ASP A 134 9.24 -8.77 -15.59
N THR A 135 10.00 -9.09 -14.54
CA THR A 135 11.11 -10.05 -14.61
C THR A 135 10.71 -11.50 -14.29
N ASN A 136 9.50 -11.72 -13.76
CA ASN A 136 9.02 -13.04 -13.35
C ASN A 136 8.51 -13.88 -14.54
N ASP A 137 8.49 -15.21 -14.41
CA ASP A 137 8.15 -16.15 -15.50
C ASP A 137 6.76 -15.94 -16.10
N ARG A 138 5.83 -15.36 -15.33
CA ARG A 138 4.50 -14.95 -15.82
C ARG A 138 4.55 -13.80 -16.83
N ALA A 139 5.48 -12.85 -16.66
CA ALA A 139 5.69 -11.78 -17.62
C ALA A 139 6.35 -12.33 -18.90
N LYS A 140 7.34 -13.23 -18.75
CA LYS A 140 7.96 -13.93 -19.89
C LYS A 140 6.94 -14.72 -20.72
N LYS A 141 5.99 -15.43 -20.08
CA LYS A 141 4.92 -16.17 -20.76
C LYS A 141 3.86 -15.30 -21.46
N GLN A 142 3.76 -14.01 -21.18
CA GLN A 142 2.86 -13.09 -21.90
C GLN A 142 3.51 -12.43 -23.13
N THR A 143 4.82 -12.60 -23.29
CA THR A 143 5.61 -12.10 -24.42
C THR A 143 5.94 -13.17 -25.47
N VAL A 144 5.62 -14.44 -25.19
CA VAL A 144 5.68 -15.57 -26.15
C VAL A 144 4.27 -15.85 -26.65
#